data_AF-A0A949I540-F1
#
_entry.id   AF-A0A949I540-F1
#
_cell.length_a   1.000
_cell.length_b   1.000
_cell.length_c   1.000
_cell.angle_alpha   90.00
_cell.angle_beta   90.00
_cell.angle_gamma   90.00
#
_symmetry.space_group_name_H-M   'P 1'
#
loop_
_entity.id
_entity.type
_entity.pdbx_description
1 polymer ?
#
loop_
_entity_poly.entity_id
_entity_poly.type
_entity_poly.pdbx_seq_one_letter_code
_entity_poly.pdbx_strand_id
1 'polypeptide(L)'
;MTLHPSAPAIDPITPPVRPWWREPYVWLVLSGPLSVVAACIATAVVIARHPEHVIDEDYYQHGLEINKTLAAEAAAKHLAQQPATLVRNHAATVVLHGGKQ
;
A
#
# COMPACT_ATOMS: atom_id res chain seq x y z
N MET A 1 0.15 -71.30 -52.46
CA MET A 1 -0.25 -70.24 -51.52
C MET A 1 0.92 -69.99 -50.57
N THR A 2 1.88 -69.15 -50.98
CA THR A 2 3.08 -68.81 -50.19
C THR A 2 2.98 -67.34 -49.85
N LEU A 3 2.80 -67.02 -48.56
CA LEU A 3 2.79 -65.65 -48.06
C LEU A 3 4.21 -65.08 -48.15
N HIS A 4 4.41 -64.05 -48.96
CA HIS A 4 5.65 -63.27 -48.96
C HIS A 4 5.67 -62.37 -47.70
N PRO A 5 6.76 -62.32 -46.92
CA PRO A 5 6.86 -61.41 -45.79
C PRO A 5 6.92 -59.97 -46.29
N SER A 6 5.93 -59.14 -45.95
CA SER A 6 5.96 -57.70 -46.20
C SER A 6 7.12 -57.09 -45.41
N ALA A 7 8.15 -56.61 -46.12
CA ALA A 7 9.23 -55.83 -45.54
C ALA A 7 8.66 -54.58 -44.83
N PRO A 8 9.27 -54.11 -43.73
CA PRO A 8 8.87 -52.84 -43.13
C PRO A 8 9.10 -51.73 -44.16
N ALA A 9 8.05 -50.97 -44.49
CA ALA A 9 8.16 -49.78 -45.30
C ALA A 9 9.06 -48.78 -44.56
N ILE A 10 10.30 -48.64 -45.02
CA ILE A 10 11.17 -47.53 -44.62
C ILE A 10 10.65 -46.33 -45.39
N ASP A 11 9.84 -45.49 -44.75
CA ASP A 11 9.35 -44.26 -45.36
C ASP A 11 10.51 -43.25 -45.46
N PRO A 12 11.05 -42.97 -46.66
CA PRO A 12 12.29 -42.22 -46.80
C PRO A 12 12.13 -40.70 -46.59
N ILE A 13 10.94 -40.24 -46.20
CA ILE A 13 10.58 -38.81 -46.18
C ILE A 13 10.26 -38.25 -44.80
N THR A 14 10.30 -39.04 -43.72
CA THR A 14 10.08 -38.52 -42.36
C THR A 14 11.42 -38.30 -41.65
N PRO A 15 11.88 -37.04 -41.50
CA PRO A 15 13.08 -36.79 -40.71
C PRO A 15 12.85 -37.18 -39.25
N PRO A 16 13.85 -37.75 -38.56
CA PRO A 16 13.72 -38.11 -37.16
C PRO A 16 13.47 -36.86 -36.31
N VAL A 17 12.34 -36.82 -35.60
CA VAL A 17 11.97 -35.71 -34.71
C VAL A 17 12.87 -35.77 -33.47
N ARG A 18 13.71 -34.74 -33.29
CA ARG A 18 14.57 -34.62 -32.11
C ARG A 18 13.75 -34.13 -30.91
N PRO A 19 14.00 -34.64 -29.68
CA PRO A 19 13.28 -34.18 -28.49
C PRO A 19 13.61 -32.72 -28.17
N TRP A 20 12.57 -31.88 -28.13
CA TRP A 20 12.68 -30.42 -27.96
C TRP A 20 13.42 -29.98 -26.68
N TRP A 21 13.31 -30.74 -25.59
CA TRP A 21 13.93 -30.43 -24.30
C TRP A 21 15.46 -30.56 -24.29
N ARG A 22 16.05 -31.19 -25.31
CA ARG A 22 17.51 -31.31 -25.47
C ARG A 22 18.17 -30.08 -26.08
N GLU A 23 17.38 -29.14 -26.58
CA GLU A 23 17.89 -27.97 -27.28
C GLU A 23 18.15 -26.82 -26.30
N PRO A 24 19.37 -26.26 -26.23
CA PRO A 24 19.72 -25.23 -25.25
C PRO A 24 18.92 -23.92 -25.44
N TYR A 25 18.53 -23.58 -26.68
CA TYR A 25 17.77 -22.37 -26.97
C TYR A 25 16.35 -22.40 -26.40
N VAL A 26 15.75 -23.59 -26.22
CA VAL A 26 14.43 -23.73 -25.58
C VAL A 26 14.50 -23.25 -24.14
N TRP A 27 15.56 -23.62 -23.43
CA TRP A 27 15.77 -23.19 -22.05
C TRP A 27 16.04 -21.68 -21.95
N LEU A 28 16.74 -21.09 -22.92
CA LEU A 28 16.96 -19.64 -22.99
C LEU A 28 15.61 -18.90 -23.10
N VAL A 29 14.73 -19.30 -24.01
CA VAL A 29 13.40 -18.69 -24.16
C VAL A 29 12.54 -18.89 -22.91
N LEU A 30 12.56 -20.10 -22.34
CA LEU A 30 11.76 -20.42 -21.16
C LEU A 30 12.28 -19.75 -19.87
N SER A 31 13.57 -19.43 -19.81
CA SER A 31 14.20 -18.80 -18.64
C SER A 31 13.66 -17.40 -18.35
N GLY A 32 13.27 -16.63 -19.37
CA GLY A 32 12.73 -15.28 -19.19
C GLY A 32 11.46 -15.30 -18.32
N PRO A 33 10.39 -15.99 -18.75
CA PRO A 33 9.17 -16.13 -17.96
C PRO A 33 9.40 -16.80 -16.60
N LEU A 34 10.22 -17.86 -16.54
CA LEU A 34 10.52 -18.54 -15.27
C LEU A 34 11.23 -17.63 -14.26
N SER A 35 12.12 -16.76 -14.73
CA SER A 35 12.83 -15.81 -13.88
C SER A 35 11.87 -14.81 -13.23
N VAL A 36 10.86 -14.34 -13.98
CA VAL A 36 9.85 -13.41 -13.43
C VAL A 36 9.01 -14.10 -12.36
N VAL A 37 8.54 -15.31 -12.61
CA VAL A 37 7.79 -16.09 -11.62
C VAL A 37 8.61 -16.33 -10.35
N ALA A 38 9.88 -16.70 -10.50
CA ALA A 38 10.79 -16.87 -9.35
C ALA A 38 10.98 -15.56 -8.57
N ALA A 39 11.15 -14.42 -9.26
CA ALA A 39 11.26 -13.11 -8.62
C ALA A 39 9.98 -12.74 -7.85
N CYS A 40 8.79 -12.99 -8.42
CA CYS A 40 7.51 -12.75 -7.74
C CYS A 40 7.39 -13.58 -6.45
N ILE A 41 7.75 -14.87 -6.52
CA ILE A 41 7.75 -15.74 -5.34
C ILE A 41 8.74 -15.23 -4.30
N ALA A 42 9.95 -14.85 -4.71
CA ALA A 42 10.96 -14.32 -3.80
C ALA A 42 10.45 -13.07 -3.07
N THR A 43 9.85 -12.12 -3.78
CA THR A 43 9.24 -10.92 -3.19
C THR A 43 8.11 -11.29 -2.22
N ALA A 44 7.24 -12.23 -2.60
CA ALA A 44 6.16 -12.69 -1.73
C ALA A 44 6.69 -13.32 -0.44
N VAL A 45 7.77 -14.11 -0.51
CA VAL A 45 8.44 -14.70 0.65
C VAL A 45 9.05 -13.61 1.54
N VAL A 46 9.67 -12.58 0.96
CA VAL A 46 10.23 -11.45 1.71
C VAL A 46 9.13 -10.73 2.49
N ILE A 47 8.02 -10.38 1.83
CA ILE A 47 6.89 -9.70 2.48
C ILE A 47 6.26 -10.58 3.56
N ALA A 48 6.09 -11.88 3.30
CA ALA A 48 5.50 -12.80 4.28
C ALA A 48 6.36 -12.97 5.55
N ARG A 49 7.69 -12.83 5.43
CA ARG A 49 8.63 -12.93 6.55
C ARG A 49 8.86 -11.61 7.27
N HIS A 50 8.66 -10.49 6.57
CA HIS A 50 8.76 -9.15 7.12
C HIS A 50 7.40 -8.47 7.01
N PRO A 51 6.44 -8.83 7.88
CA PRO A 51 5.27 -7.98 8.06
C PRO A 51 5.79 -6.66 8.61
N GLU A 52 6.04 -5.69 7.73
CA GLU A 52 6.18 -4.31 8.18
C GLU A 52 4.94 -4.00 9.00
N HIS A 53 5.13 -3.56 10.24
CA HIS A 53 4.00 -3.14 11.05
C HIS A 53 3.27 -2.06 10.25
N VAL A 54 2.00 -2.32 9.92
CA VAL A 54 1.22 -1.46 9.05
C VAL A 54 0.63 -0.38 9.95
N ILE A 55 1.43 0.63 10.28
CA ILE A 55 1.01 1.86 10.97
C ILE A 55 0.30 1.58 12.31
N ASP A 56 1.03 1.72 13.41
CA ASP A 56 0.44 1.74 14.75
C ASP A 56 -0.79 2.67 14.76
N GLU A 57 -1.87 2.18 15.35
CA GLU A 57 -3.16 2.86 15.46
C GLU A 57 -3.00 4.30 15.99
N ASP A 58 -1.97 4.48 16.81
CA ASP A 58 -1.54 5.74 17.41
C ASP A 58 -1.09 6.79 16.38
N TYR A 59 -0.54 6.41 15.21
CA TYR A 59 -0.14 7.38 14.18
C TYR A 59 -1.34 8.13 13.59
N TYR A 60 -2.47 7.43 13.43
CA TYR A 60 -3.70 8.04 12.94
C TYR A 60 -4.32 8.95 14.00
N GLN A 61 -4.27 8.54 15.27
CA GLN A 61 -4.72 9.36 16.40
C GLN A 61 -3.85 10.60 16.58
N HIS A 62 -2.53 10.46 16.42
CA HIS A 62 -1.58 11.55 16.55
C HIS A 62 -1.84 12.66 15.52
N GLY A 63 -2.10 12.29 14.26
CA GLY A 63 -2.48 13.26 13.22
C GLY A 63 -3.79 14.00 13.53
N LEU A 64 -4.75 13.32 14.17
CA LEU A 64 -6.02 13.90 14.57
C LEU A 64 -5.86 14.89 15.74
N GLU A 65 -5.02 14.56 16.72
CA GLU A 65 -4.72 15.42 17.87
C GLU A 65 -3.99 16.70 17.46
N ILE A 66 -3.03 16.63 16.53
CA ILE A 66 -2.32 17.81 16.04
C ILE A 66 -3.29 18.84 15.42
N ASN A 67 -4.32 18.38 14.70
CA ASN A 67 -5.30 19.30 14.12
C ASN A 67 -6.13 20.00 15.22
N LYS A 68 -6.49 19.27 16.28
CA LYS A 68 -7.21 19.83 17.43
C LYS A 68 -6.39 20.87 18.18
N THR A 69 -5.10 20.59 18.43
CA THR A 69 -4.22 21.53 19.14
C THR A 69 -3.96 22.78 18.30
N LEU A 70 -3.71 22.65 16.99
CA LEU A 70 -3.55 23.78 16.07
C LEU A 70 -4.81 24.64 15.98
N ALA A 71 -6.00 24.02 15.91
CA ALA A 71 -7.28 24.75 15.89
C ALA A 71 -7.54 25.49 17.21
N ALA A 72 -7.23 24.85 18.35
CA ALA A 72 -7.35 25.47 19.66
C ALA A 72 -6.37 26.64 19.84
N GLU A 73 -5.13 26.50 19.37
CA GLU A 73 -4.11 27.55 19.40
C GLU A 73 -4.50 28.72 18.49
N ALA A 74 -5.01 28.44 17.28
CA ALA A 74 -5.51 29.47 16.37
C ALA A 74 -6.70 30.23 16.96
N ALA A 75 -7.63 29.54 17.61
CA ALA A 75 -8.76 30.15 18.29
C ALA A 75 -8.30 31.01 19.50
N ALA A 76 -7.39 30.50 20.31
CA ALA A 76 -6.82 31.23 21.45
C ALA A 76 -6.05 32.48 20.99
N LYS A 77 -5.28 32.37 19.90
CA LYS A 77 -4.57 33.50 19.29
C LYS A 77 -5.54 34.53 18.73
N HIS A 78 -6.60 34.09 18.06
CA HIS A 78 -7.65 34.98 17.57
C HIS A 78 -8.36 35.72 18.72
N LEU A 79 -8.66 35.03 19.82
CA LEU A 79 -9.22 35.63 21.04
C LEU A 79 -8.24 36.60 21.73
N ALA A 80 -6.94 36.26 21.76
CA ALA A 80 -5.91 37.14 22.31
C ALA A 80 -5.65 38.38 21.44
N GLN A 81 -5.93 38.29 20.13
CA GLN A 81 -5.86 39.40 19.18
C GLN A 81 -7.15 40.24 19.14
N GLN A 82 -8.24 39.79 19.79
CA GLN A 82 -9.43 40.61 19.93
C GLN A 82 -9.15 41.76 20.91
N PRO A 83 -9.59 42.98 20.58
CA PRO A 83 -9.35 44.13 21.43
C PRO A 83 -9.95 43.88 22.83
N ALA A 84 -9.18 44.17 23.88
CA ALA A 84 -9.50 43.93 25.29
C ALA A 84 -10.79 44.63 25.81
N THR A 85 -11.53 45.29 24.92
CA THR A 85 -12.81 45.94 25.17
C THR A 85 -14.00 44.97 25.26
N LEU A 86 -13.88 43.71 24.82
CA LEU A 86 -14.97 42.73 24.93
C LEU A 86 -15.10 42.09 26.33
N VAL A 87 -14.07 42.15 27.18
CA VAL A 87 -14.04 41.55 28.54
C VAL A 87 -14.33 42.60 29.62
N ARG A 88 -15.28 43.52 29.41
CA ARG A 88 -15.61 44.61 30.35
C ARG A 88 -17.08 44.74 30.77
N ASN A 89 -17.90 43.70 30.62
CA ASN A 89 -19.34 43.80 30.92
C ASN A 89 -19.90 42.86 32.00
N HIS A 90 -19.08 42.37 32.95
CA HIS A 90 -19.60 41.64 34.13
C HIS A 90 -19.45 42.37 35.48
N ALA A 91 -18.76 43.51 35.55
CA ALA A 91 -18.55 44.25 36.80
C ALA A 91 -19.41 45.54 36.92
N ALA A 92 -20.25 45.84 35.95
CA ALA A 92 -21.10 47.03 35.93
C ALA A 92 -22.55 46.71 36.33
N THR A 93 -22.77 45.96 37.41
CA THR A 93 -24.06 45.97 38.10
C THR A 93 -24.19 47.27 38.86
N VAL A 94 -24.91 48.20 38.25
CA VAL A 94 -25.33 49.47 38.82
C VAL A 94 -26.16 49.18 40.08
N VAL A 95 -25.69 49.57 41.26
CA VAL A 95 -26.54 49.68 42.45
C VAL A 95 -26.95 51.14 42.54
N LEU A 96 -28.16 51.43 42.05
CA LEU A 96 -28.79 52.75 42.18
C LEU A 96 -29.48 52.86 43.54
N HIS A 97 -28.99 53.81 44.33
CA HIS A 97 -29.68 54.79 45.18
C HIS A 97 -30.96 54.41 45.98
N GLY A 98 -30.87 54.59 47.31
CA GLY A 98 -31.98 55.00 48.19
C GLY A 98 -31.55 54.85 49.65
N GLY A 99 -31.69 55.78 50.59
CA GLY A 99 -32.28 57.12 50.68
C GLY A 99 -31.83 57.69 52.04
N LYS A 100 -31.84 59.01 52.18
CA LYS A 100 -31.25 59.77 53.29
C LYS A 100 -32.01 59.65 54.63
N GLN A 101 -31.27 60.00 55.70
CA GLN A 101 -31.65 60.39 57.07
C GLN A 101 -32.15 59.28 58.00
#